data_AF-V6F171-F1
#
_entry.id   AF-V6F171-F1
#
_cell.length_a   1.000
_cell.length_b   1.000
_cell.length_c   1.000
_cell.angle_alpha   90.00
_cell.angle_beta   90.00
_cell.angle_gamma   90.00
#
_symmetry.space_group_name_H-M   'P 1'
#
loop_
_entity.id
_entity.type
_entity.pdbx_description
1 polymer ?
#
loop_
_entity_poly.entity_id
_entity_poly.type
_entity_poly.pdbx_seq_one_letter_code
_entity_poly.pdbx_strand_id
1 'polypeptide(L)' 'MADFSKLDSMSEAEERRFITAFTNDLANDKGEEAKRHLAAGRAIYYGDDRHPDGVVKEYPDGRRQLVTFQNDTEVLIRDL' A
#
# COMPACT_ATOMS: atom_id res chain seq x y z
N MET A 1 -15.42 8.33 1.31
CA MET A 1 -14.14 8.97 1.69
C MET A 1 -14.09 9.14 3.19
N ALA A 2 -13.28 8.30 3.83
CA ALA A 2 -12.95 8.36 5.23
C ALA A 2 -12.34 9.72 5.59
N ASP A 3 -12.67 10.22 6.78
CA ASP A 3 -12.14 11.48 7.32
C ASP A 3 -10.97 11.17 8.27
N PHE A 4 -9.78 11.69 7.95
CA PHE A 4 -8.55 11.46 8.69
C PHE A 4 -8.20 12.62 9.64
N SER A 5 -9.06 13.64 9.77
CA SER A 5 -8.75 14.86 10.54
C SER A 5 -8.62 14.67 12.06
N LYS A 6 -9.08 13.53 12.59
CA LYS A 6 -9.18 13.27 14.04
C LYS A 6 -8.57 11.95 14.51
N LEU A 7 -7.71 11.31 13.72
CA LEU A 7 -7.20 9.95 14.02
C LEU A 7 -6.70 9.79 15.47
N ASP A 8 -6.01 10.79 16.01
CA ASP A 8 -5.40 10.72 17.36
C ASP A 8 -6.38 11.03 18.51
N SER A 9 -7.61 11.42 18.21
CA SER A 9 -8.57 11.89 19.23
C SER A 9 -10.01 11.39 19.00
N MET A 10 -10.17 10.25 18.32
CA MET A 10 -11.48 9.65 18.11
C MET A 10 -12.04 9.05 19.40
N SER A 11 -13.32 9.31 19.66
CA SER A 11 -14.09 8.42 20.54
C SER A 11 -14.27 7.05 19.88
N GLU A 12 -14.58 6.01 20.67
CA GLU A 12 -14.84 4.66 20.12
C GLU A 12 -15.94 4.66 19.04
N ALA A 13 -16.96 5.52 19.19
CA ALA A 13 -18.04 5.63 18.23
C ALA A 13 -17.58 6.27 16.91
N GLU A 14 -16.68 7.26 16.97
CA GLU A 14 -16.08 7.87 15.78
C GLU A 14 -15.11 6.91 15.09
N GLU A 15 -14.31 6.18 15.87
CA GLU A 15 -13.40 5.16 15.34
C GLU A 15 -14.15 4.06 14.59
N ARG A 16 -15.23 3.51 15.15
CA ARG A 16 -16.06 2.49 14.45
C ARG A 16 -16.63 2.99 13.13
N ARG A 17 -17.06 4.26 13.08
CA ARG A 17 -17.55 4.88 11.85
C ARG A 17 -16.42 5.06 10.84
N PHE A 18 -15.26 5.51 11.30
CA PHE A 18 -14.07 5.65 10.48
C PHE A 18 -13.63 4.31 9.88
N ILE A 19 -13.45 3.27 10.69
CA ILE A 19 -13.07 1.93 10.24
C ILE A 19 -14.05 1.42 9.19
N THR A 20 -15.35 1.56 9.44
CA THR A 20 -16.38 1.15 8.47
C THR A 20 -16.24 1.88 7.14
N ALA A 21 -16.08 3.21 7.16
CA ALA A 21 -15.91 4.01 5.96
C ALA A 21 -14.59 3.71 5.24
N PHE A 22 -13.49 3.59 5.98
CA PHE A 22 -12.17 3.31 5.46
C PHE A 22 -12.09 1.93 4.81
N THR A 23 -12.58 0.88 5.47
CA THR A 23 -12.63 -0.47 4.89
C THR A 23 -13.50 -0.50 3.64
N ASN A 24 -14.63 0.22 3.62
CA ASN A 24 -15.46 0.31 2.42
C ASN A 24 -14.74 1.04 1.29
N ASP A 25 -14.05 2.15 1.55
CA ASP A 25 -13.28 2.87 0.54
C ASP A 25 -12.14 1.99 0.00
N LEU A 26 -11.42 1.27 0.86
CA LEU A 26 -10.34 0.35 0.47
C LEU A 26 -10.85 -0.80 -0.39
N ALA A 27 -11.99 -1.39 -0.03
CA ALA A 27 -12.61 -2.48 -0.81
C ALA A 27 -13.07 -2.04 -2.20
N ASN A 28 -13.32 -0.75 -2.40
CA ASN A 28 -13.75 -0.18 -3.68
C ASN A 28 -12.62 0.58 -4.40
N ASP A 29 -11.39 0.59 -3.86
CA ASP A 29 -10.26 1.23 -4.52
C ASP A 29 -9.92 0.48 -5.81
N LYS A 30 -9.76 1.25 -6.88
CA LYS A 30 -9.40 0.76 -8.22
C LYS A 30 -7.90 0.85 -8.50
N GLY A 31 -7.12 1.32 -7.52
CA GLY A 31 -5.67 1.45 -7.61
C GLY A 31 -5.23 2.55 -8.57
N GLU A 32 -6.03 3.62 -8.75
CA GLU A 32 -5.73 4.67 -9.73
C GLU A 32 -4.43 5.42 -9.39
N GLU A 33 -4.12 5.62 -8.11
CA GLU A 33 -2.84 6.22 -7.70
C GLU A 33 -1.65 5.32 -8.02
N ALA A 34 -1.76 4.01 -7.80
CA ALA A 34 -0.72 3.04 -8.19
C ALA A 34 -0.47 3.10 -9.70
N LYS A 35 -1.54 3.10 -10.51
CA LYS A 35 -1.46 3.26 -11.98
C LYS A 35 -0.82 4.58 -12.37
N ARG A 36 -1.18 5.68 -11.71
CA ARG A 36 -0.60 7.02 -11.96
C ARG A 36 0.90 7.05 -11.66
N HIS A 37 1.36 6.36 -10.62
CA HIS A 37 2.79 6.25 -10.32
C HIS A 37 3.56 5.47 -11.39
N LEU A 38 3.04 4.30 -11.77
CA LEU A 38 3.63 3.47 -12.82
C LEU A 38 3.67 4.21 -14.16
N ALA A 39 2.58 4.86 -14.56
CA ALA A 39 2.50 5.67 -15.78
C ALA A 39 3.48 6.86 -15.78
N ALA A 40 3.86 7.35 -14.59
CA ALA A 40 4.85 8.41 -14.42
C ALA A 40 6.30 7.88 -14.27
N GLY A 41 6.54 6.59 -14.54
CA GLY A 41 7.87 6.00 -14.49
C GLY A 41 8.38 5.70 -13.08
N ARG A 42 7.52 5.72 -12.06
CA ARG A 42 7.90 5.44 -10.67
C ARG A 42 7.50 4.01 -10.30
N ALA A 43 8.43 3.29 -9.66
CA ALA A 43 8.10 2.02 -9.04
C ALA A 43 7.14 2.21 -7.87
N ILE A 44 6.34 1.18 -7.60
CA ILE A 44 5.44 1.11 -6.45
C ILE A 44 5.81 -0.08 -5.56
N TYR A 45 5.43 0.01 -4.30
CA TYR A 45 5.71 -1.01 -3.28
C TYR A 45 4.41 -1.40 -2.60
N TYR A 46 4.14 -2.70 -2.49
CA TYR A 46 2.95 -3.21 -1.82
C TYR A 46 3.20 -4.57 -1.16
N GLY A 47 2.47 -4.85 -0.09
CA GLY A 47 2.42 -6.19 0.51
C GLY A 47 1.60 -7.14 -0.35
N ASP A 48 2.00 -8.40 -0.41
CA ASP A 48 1.28 -9.46 -1.11
C ASP A 48 1.28 -10.71 -0.22
N ASP A 49 0.11 -11.24 0.12
CA ASP A 49 -0.03 -12.41 1.00
C ASP A 49 0.68 -13.66 0.45
N ARG A 50 0.95 -13.72 -0.87
CA ARG A 50 1.73 -14.79 -1.50
C ARG A 50 3.23 -14.68 -1.22
N HIS A 51 3.69 -13.52 -0.76
CA HIS A 51 5.09 -13.18 -0.51
C HIS A 51 5.27 -12.54 0.87
N PRO A 52 4.91 -13.24 1.97
CA PRO A 52 4.92 -12.68 3.32
C PRO A 52 6.34 -12.37 3.85
N ASP A 53 7.38 -12.83 3.15
CA ASP A 53 8.78 -12.63 3.48
C ASP A 53 9.35 -11.27 3.03
N GLY A 54 8.56 -10.45 2.33
CA GLY A 54 9.01 -9.13 1.89
C GLY A 54 7.90 -8.24 1.34
N VAL A 55 8.30 -7.23 0.57
CA VAL A 55 7.43 -6.27 -0.11
C VAL A 55 7.65 -6.39 -1.61
N VAL A 56 6.56 -6.44 -2.38
CA VAL A 56 6.64 -6.47 -3.84
C VAL A 56 6.96 -5.07 -4.34
N LYS A 57 8.05 -4.93 -5.09
CA LYS A 57 8.41 -3.76 -5.87
C LYS A 57 8.01 -4.01 -7.32
N GLU A 58 7.06 -3.23 -7.83
CA GLU A 58 6.62 -3.29 -9.22
C GLU A 58 7.14 -2.09 -10.00
N TYR A 59 7.78 -2.38 -11.12
CA TYR A 59 8.35 -1.38 -12.02
C TYR A 59 7.33 -1.00 -13.10
N PRO A 60 7.48 0.20 -13.71
CA PRO A 60 6.62 0.65 -14.82
C PRO A 60 6.54 -0.30 -16.03
N ASP A 61 7.57 -1.12 -16.24
CA ASP A 61 7.63 -2.12 -17.31
C ASP A 61 6.93 -3.44 -16.95
N GLY A 62 6.33 -3.53 -15.77
CA GLY A 62 5.65 -4.73 -15.26
C GLY A 62 6.60 -5.74 -14.60
N ARG A 63 7.91 -5.50 -14.58
CA ARG A 63 8.84 -6.33 -13.81
C ARG A 63 8.52 -6.22 -12.33
N ARG A 64 8.63 -7.34 -11.61
CA ARG A 64 8.38 -7.37 -10.16
C ARG A 64 9.55 -8.01 -9.44
N GLN A 65 9.82 -7.51 -8.25
CA GLN A 65 10.86 -7.99 -7.35
C GLN A 65 10.32 -8.08 -5.95
N LEU A 66 10.77 -9.08 -5.20
CA LEU A 66 10.55 -9.11 -3.77
C LEU A 66 11.77 -8.49 -3.07
N VAL A 67 11.53 -7.47 -2.25
CA VAL A 67 12.57 -6.74 -1.52
C VAL A 67 12.26 -6.71 -0.03
N THR A 68 13.28 -6.42 0.79
CA THR A 68 13.15 -6.10 2.20
C THR A 68 13.94 -4.82 2.52
N PHE A 69 13.67 -4.22 3.67
CA PHE A 69 14.38 -3.01 4.12
C PHE A 69 15.16 -3.32 5.39
N GLN A 70 16.48 -3.16 5.33
CA GLN A 70 17.40 -3.35 6.45
C GLN A 70 18.17 -2.06 6.68
N ASN A 71 18.04 -1.45 7.86
CA ASN A 71 18.69 -0.16 8.18
C ASN A 71 18.45 0.89 7.08
N ASP A 72 17.18 1.07 6.68
CA ASP A 72 16.74 1.98 5.61
C ASP A 72 17.31 1.69 4.21
N THR A 73 17.98 0.54 4.03
CA THR A 73 18.52 0.10 2.75
C THR A 73 17.61 -0.96 2.15
N GLU A 74 17.20 -0.75 0.89
CA GLU A 74 16.48 -1.76 0.10
C GLU A 74 17.43 -2.90 -0.27
N VAL A 75 17.03 -4.13 0.05
CA VAL A 75 17.75 -5.36 -0.27
C VAL A 75 16.85 -6.25 -1.12
N LEU A 76 17.34 -6.63 -2.31
CA LEU A 76 16.67 -7.60 -3.18
C LEU A 76 16.70 -8.99 -2.56
N ILE A 77 15.55 -9.66 -2.49
CA ILE A 77 15.44 -11.07 -2.14
C ILE A 77 15.48 -11.92 -3.42
N ARG A 78 14.56 -11.64 -4.36
CA ARG A 78 14.44 -12.36 -5.65
C ARG A 78 13.58 -11.59 -6.66
N ASP A 79 13.68 -11.92 -7.94
CA ASP A 79 12.70 -11.52 -8.95
C ASP A 79 11.40 -12.35 -8.83
N LEU A 80 10.26 -11.81 -9.29
CA LEU A 80 8.92 -12.40 -9.21
C LEU A 80 8.23 -12.55 -10.57
#